data_AF-A0A5C8AN13-F1
#
_entry.id   AF-A0A5C8AN13-F1
#
_cell.length_a   1.000
_cell.length_b   1.000
_cell.length_c   1.000
_cell.angle_alpha   90.00
_cell.angle_beta   90.00
_cell.angle_gamma   90.00
#
_symmetry.space_group_name_H-M   'P 1'
#
loop_
_entity.id
_entity.type
_entity.pdbx_description
1 polymer ?
#
loop_
_entity_poly.entity_id
_entity_poly.type
_entity_poly.pdbx_seq_one_letter_code
_entity_poly.pdbx_strand_id
1 'polypeptide(L)'
;MKALIFSLLVLNFGISLANTDTSFVSREKKLSLYLSELRAAKTDLEKQTANTIFKDYLLETIALPGAFAYEFNSLRTIGTIKSPDNTFRFFNWNVEQSDETNTYYCLVLHFDAKKKEWKTIELIDNSQLLPPQPTDYLDEKNWYGALYYKIIPIQKSGKTVYTILGYDATSNMTHTKLIDVISFNGNHIKLGSPVFKIKDETLKRVYFEHSKKCVMSLNYDVERQKIIFDHLSPESPSMEGFREFYVPDMSYDALTFKDNKWILEEDVVAISKTNATKPLVYYKQNENGEIVEEEVSKKSWIDPSNPNAPATPNTHVAAMPEDEKKESPQRVKQETTKPAATHRQKRNKKQKSAISGTVKPSKKR
;
A
#
# COMPACT_ATOMS: atom_id res chain seq x y z
N MET A 1 19.68 -82.08 42.29
CA MET A 1 18.91 -80.83 42.17
C MET A 1 19.81 -79.66 42.51
N LYS A 2 20.25 -78.89 41.52
CA LYS A 2 20.92 -77.60 41.73
C LYS A 2 20.26 -76.59 40.80
N ALA A 3 19.57 -75.62 41.40
CA ALA A 3 18.95 -74.50 40.73
C ALA A 3 20.02 -73.48 40.35
N LEU A 4 19.92 -72.92 39.15
CA LEU A 4 20.71 -71.79 38.69
C LEU A 4 19.72 -70.74 38.19
N ILE A 5 19.49 -69.71 39.02
CA ILE A 5 18.64 -68.56 38.72
C ILE A 5 19.56 -67.51 38.10
N PHE A 6 19.35 -67.20 36.83
CA PHE A 6 20.04 -66.14 36.12
C PHE A 6 19.21 -64.85 36.24
N SER A 7 19.67 -63.91 37.06
CA SER A 7 19.04 -62.60 37.24
C SER A 7 19.51 -61.67 36.12
N LEU A 8 18.59 -61.26 35.24
CA LEU A 8 18.85 -60.31 34.15
C LEU A 8 18.62 -58.88 34.66
N LEU A 9 19.70 -58.16 34.90
CA LEU A 9 19.69 -56.76 35.31
C LEU A 9 19.41 -55.86 34.09
N VAL A 10 18.18 -55.36 33.94
CA VAL A 10 17.81 -54.40 32.91
C VAL A 10 18.14 -52.99 33.40
N LEU A 11 19.25 -52.43 32.93
CA LEU A 11 19.62 -51.03 33.11
C LEU A 11 18.70 -50.14 32.26
N ASN A 12 17.74 -49.49 32.91
CA ASN A 12 16.95 -48.41 32.33
C ASN A 12 17.83 -47.16 32.20
N PHE A 13 18.42 -46.93 31.02
CA PHE A 13 18.91 -45.61 30.66
C PHE A 13 17.71 -44.70 30.36
N GLY A 14 17.33 -43.89 31.34
CA GLY A 14 16.40 -42.78 31.13
C GLY A 14 17.05 -41.74 30.23
N ILE A 15 16.71 -41.75 28.95
CA ILE A 15 17.04 -40.65 28.04
C ILE A 15 16.19 -39.47 28.48
N SER A 16 16.79 -38.52 29.19
CA SER A 16 16.17 -37.23 29.48
C SER A 16 16.12 -36.44 28.16
N LEU A 17 14.99 -36.54 27.46
CA LEU A 17 14.69 -35.64 26.36
C LEU A 17 14.52 -34.24 26.97
N ALA A 18 15.44 -33.34 26.68
CA ALA A 18 15.24 -31.93 26.94
C ALA A 18 13.91 -31.52 26.26
N ASN A 19 12.93 -31.10 27.06
CA ASN A 19 11.67 -30.56 26.57
C ASN A 19 11.97 -29.26 25.81
N THR A 20 12.28 -29.37 24.52
CA THR A 20 12.19 -28.22 23.63
C THR A 20 10.71 -27.89 23.51
N ASP A 21 10.33 -26.72 24.04
CA ASP A 21 8.97 -26.20 23.93
C ASP A 21 8.70 -25.91 22.45
N THR A 22 8.25 -26.95 21.74
CA THR A 22 7.97 -27.00 20.31
C THR A 22 6.55 -26.55 20.01
N SER A 23 5.74 -26.31 21.04
CA SER A 23 4.39 -25.79 20.87
C SER A 23 4.44 -24.34 20.43
N PHE A 24 3.96 -24.07 19.21
CA PHE A 24 3.82 -22.70 18.70
C PHE A 24 3.01 -21.81 19.65
N VAL A 25 2.06 -22.37 20.40
CA VAL A 25 1.26 -21.60 21.38
C VAL A 25 2.13 -21.01 22.50
N SER A 26 3.02 -21.82 23.09
CA SER A 26 3.93 -21.37 24.14
C SER A 26 4.92 -20.33 23.62
N ARG A 27 5.48 -20.59 22.43
CA ARG A 27 6.43 -19.70 21.78
C ARG A 27 5.80 -18.37 21.40
N GLU A 28 4.57 -18.41 20.88
CA GLU A 28 3.82 -17.20 20.54
C GLU A 28 3.50 -16.36 21.78
N LYS A 29 3.11 -16.98 22.90
CA LYS A 29 2.92 -16.27 24.17
C LYS A 29 4.21 -15.54 24.60
N LYS A 30 5.36 -16.17 24.45
CA LYS A 30 6.66 -15.58 24.76
C LYS A 30 7.06 -14.48 23.77
N LEU A 31 6.80 -14.67 22.47
CA LEU A 31 6.95 -13.62 21.46
C LEU A 31 6.07 -12.40 21.75
N SER A 32 4.82 -12.61 22.18
CA SER A 32 3.92 -11.53 22.55
C SER A 32 4.44 -10.75 23.77
N LEU A 33 5.08 -11.42 24.73
CA LEU A 33 5.72 -10.75 25.86
C LEU A 33 6.89 -9.87 25.41
N TYR A 34 7.84 -10.43 24.65
CA TYR A 34 8.98 -9.68 24.12
C TYR A 34 8.56 -8.53 23.22
N LEU A 35 7.50 -8.72 22.42
CA LEU A 35 6.93 -7.66 21.62
C LEU A 35 6.34 -6.55 22.50
N SER A 36 5.69 -6.89 23.61
CA SER A 36 5.14 -5.91 24.56
C SER A 36 6.25 -5.12 25.26
N GLU A 37 7.34 -5.79 25.66
CA GLU A 37 8.54 -5.16 26.20
C GLU A 37 9.19 -4.21 25.20
N LEU A 38 9.34 -4.64 23.93
CA LEU A 38 9.82 -3.78 22.85
C LEU A 38 8.96 -2.53 22.67
N ARG A 39 7.63 -2.66 22.70
CA ARG A 39 6.71 -1.51 22.58
C ARG A 39 6.70 -0.62 23.83
N ALA A 40 7.15 -1.11 24.97
CA ALA A 40 7.22 -0.35 26.22
C ALA A 40 8.58 0.33 26.47
N ALA A 41 9.62 -0.05 25.72
CA ALA A 41 10.97 0.51 25.81
C ALA A 41 10.98 2.02 25.50
N LYS A 42 11.72 2.80 26.30
CA LYS A 42 11.70 4.27 26.23
C LYS A 42 12.87 4.82 25.45
N THR A 43 14.07 4.32 25.71
CA THR A 43 15.29 4.80 25.06
C THR A 43 15.61 3.98 23.83
N ASP A 44 16.33 4.56 22.86
CA ASP A 44 16.69 3.84 21.63
C ASP A 44 17.60 2.63 21.90
N LEU A 45 18.44 2.71 22.94
CA LEU A 45 19.26 1.58 23.40
C LEU A 45 18.40 0.43 23.96
N GLU A 46 17.39 0.75 24.77
CA GLU A 46 16.44 -0.25 25.28
C GLU A 46 15.64 -0.88 24.13
N LYS A 47 15.15 -0.06 23.18
CA LYS A 47 14.42 -0.53 22.00
C LYS A 47 15.28 -1.46 21.16
N GLN A 48 16.54 -1.11 20.91
CA GLN A 48 17.48 -1.95 20.15
C GLN A 48 17.73 -3.29 20.85
N THR A 49 17.92 -3.28 22.17
CA THR A 49 18.14 -4.48 22.97
C THR A 49 16.90 -5.39 22.96
N ALA A 50 15.73 -4.83 23.25
CA ALA A 50 14.46 -5.57 23.24
C ALA A 50 14.13 -6.11 21.83
N ASN A 51 14.42 -5.33 20.79
CA ASN A 51 14.21 -5.75 19.40
C ASN A 51 15.13 -6.91 19.02
N THR A 52 16.39 -6.89 19.47
CA THR A 52 17.33 -7.99 19.24
C THR A 52 16.82 -9.28 19.88
N ILE A 53 16.40 -9.22 21.15
CA ILE A 53 15.81 -10.36 21.87
C ILE A 53 14.56 -10.89 21.15
N PHE A 54 13.65 -10.00 20.74
CA PHE A 54 12.45 -10.37 20.01
C PHE A 54 12.78 -11.02 18.65
N LYS A 55 13.66 -10.39 17.86
CA LYS A 55 14.06 -10.85 16.53
C LYS A 55 14.71 -12.23 16.60
N ASP A 56 15.65 -12.43 17.51
CA ASP A 56 16.36 -13.71 17.66
C ASP A 56 15.39 -14.83 18.05
N TYR A 57 14.49 -14.58 19.00
CA TYR A 57 13.49 -15.56 19.39
C TYR A 57 12.44 -15.82 18.29
N LEU A 58 12.11 -14.81 17.49
CA LEU A 58 11.25 -14.96 16.30
C LEU A 58 11.94 -15.83 15.25
N LEU A 59 13.22 -15.58 14.96
CA LEU A 59 14.03 -16.38 14.02
C LEU A 59 14.05 -17.86 14.42
N GLU A 60 14.31 -18.16 15.68
CA GLU A 60 14.25 -19.53 16.20
C GLU A 60 12.86 -20.14 16.04
N THR A 61 11.80 -19.35 16.29
CA THR A 61 10.43 -19.83 16.24
C THR A 61 9.97 -20.14 14.82
N ILE A 62 10.29 -19.27 13.86
CA ILE A 62 9.89 -19.47 12.46
C ILE A 62 10.75 -20.52 11.73
N ALA A 63 11.88 -20.90 12.30
CA ALA A 63 12.69 -22.03 11.82
C ALA A 63 12.06 -23.40 12.13
N LEU A 64 11.11 -23.47 13.07
CA LEU A 64 10.44 -24.73 13.41
C LEU A 64 9.51 -25.22 12.28
N PRO A 65 9.44 -26.54 12.03
CA PRO A 65 8.48 -27.11 11.08
C PRO A 65 7.04 -26.70 11.42
N GLY A 66 6.30 -26.24 10.41
CA GLY A 66 4.91 -25.80 10.58
C GLY A 66 4.73 -24.29 10.84
N ALA A 67 5.82 -23.54 11.02
CA ALA A 67 5.76 -22.09 11.26
C ALA A 67 5.04 -21.33 10.13
N PHE A 68 5.21 -21.78 8.87
CA PHE A 68 4.50 -21.19 7.74
C PHE A 68 2.97 -21.24 7.92
N ALA A 69 2.45 -22.38 8.37
CA ALA A 69 1.02 -22.62 8.52
C ALA A 69 0.43 -21.90 9.75
N TYR A 70 1.17 -21.87 10.86
CA TYR A 70 0.71 -21.29 12.13
C TYR A 70 0.32 -19.80 12.01
N GLU A 71 -0.82 -19.37 12.53
CA GLU A 71 -1.35 -18.02 12.21
C GLU A 71 -0.65 -16.86 12.94
N PHE A 72 -0.11 -17.05 14.15
CA PHE A 72 0.48 -15.97 14.97
C PHE A 72 -0.48 -14.81 15.34
N ASN A 73 -1.74 -15.14 15.67
CA ASN A 73 -2.83 -14.18 15.89
C ASN A 73 -2.64 -13.20 17.08
N SER A 74 -1.80 -13.52 18.05
CA SER A 74 -1.52 -12.67 19.22
C SER A 74 -0.47 -11.59 18.94
N LEU A 75 0.33 -11.72 17.87
CA LEU A 75 1.36 -10.75 17.50
C LEU A 75 0.75 -9.55 16.76
N ARG A 76 -0.01 -8.72 17.48
CA ARG A 76 -0.85 -7.64 16.90
C ARG A 76 -0.08 -6.48 16.27
N THR A 77 1.15 -6.21 16.72
CA THR A 77 1.96 -5.06 16.26
C THR A 77 3.03 -5.45 15.25
N ILE A 78 2.89 -6.63 14.63
CA ILE A 78 3.70 -7.06 13.49
C ILE A 78 2.77 -7.40 12.34
N GLY A 79 3.23 -7.16 11.10
CA GLY A 79 2.57 -7.66 9.91
C GLY A 79 3.00 -9.09 9.64
N THR A 80 2.05 -10.02 9.52
CA THR A 80 2.33 -11.36 8.99
C THR A 80 1.46 -11.64 7.78
N ILE A 81 2.07 -11.94 6.64
CA ILE A 81 1.36 -11.97 5.35
C ILE A 81 1.88 -13.10 4.49
N LYS A 82 1.00 -14.04 4.19
CA LYS A 82 1.30 -15.17 3.29
C LYS A 82 1.09 -14.73 1.84
N SER A 83 1.95 -15.19 0.94
CA SER A 83 1.70 -15.04 -0.49
C SER A 83 0.44 -15.86 -0.87
N PRO A 84 -0.39 -15.41 -1.83
CA PRO A 84 -1.61 -16.13 -2.19
C PRO A 84 -1.39 -17.57 -2.69
N ASP A 85 -0.20 -17.85 -3.20
CA ASP A 85 0.23 -19.17 -3.67
C ASP A 85 1.01 -19.98 -2.63
N ASN A 86 1.10 -19.50 -1.39
CA ASN A 86 1.78 -20.13 -0.26
C ASN A 86 3.29 -20.41 -0.47
N THR A 87 3.96 -19.64 -1.31
CA THR A 87 5.40 -19.78 -1.59
C THR A 87 6.29 -19.09 -0.56
N PHE A 88 5.83 -17.99 0.02
CA PHE A 88 6.54 -17.31 1.10
C PHE A 88 5.59 -16.55 2.03
N ARG A 89 6.13 -16.12 3.17
CA ARG A 89 5.44 -15.30 4.16
C ARG A 89 6.36 -14.21 4.69
N PHE A 90 5.83 -12.99 4.79
CA PHE A 90 6.49 -11.89 5.49
C PHE A 90 6.17 -11.91 6.98
N PHE A 91 7.17 -11.55 7.77
CA PHE A 91 7.05 -11.08 9.15
C PHE A 91 7.75 -9.71 9.19
N ASN A 92 6.99 -8.62 9.21
CA ASN A 92 7.52 -7.26 9.12
C ASN A 92 7.06 -6.38 10.27
N TRP A 93 7.95 -5.55 10.80
CA TRP A 93 7.67 -4.59 11.87
C TRP A 93 8.65 -3.42 11.79
N ASN A 94 8.30 -2.32 12.46
CA ASN A 94 9.14 -1.14 12.61
C ASN A 94 9.42 -0.88 14.10
N VAL A 95 10.55 -0.22 14.35
CA VAL A 95 10.93 0.36 15.64
C VAL A 95 11.15 1.84 15.44
N GLU A 96 10.25 2.64 16.01
CA GLU A 96 10.33 4.10 16.00
C GLU A 96 11.42 4.56 16.98
N GLN A 97 12.33 5.38 16.50
CA GLN A 97 13.44 5.97 17.25
C GLN A 97 12.98 7.23 17.99
N SER A 98 13.83 7.77 18.86
CA SER A 98 13.49 8.95 19.67
C SER A 98 13.37 10.24 18.84
N ASP A 99 13.91 10.25 17.63
CA ASP A 99 13.80 11.34 16.65
C ASP A 99 12.62 11.16 15.67
N GLU A 100 11.67 10.27 15.98
CA GLU A 100 10.52 9.88 15.15
C GLU A 100 10.87 9.19 13.83
N THR A 101 12.15 8.88 13.58
CA THR A 101 12.53 8.02 12.46
C THR A 101 12.17 6.57 12.73
N ASN A 102 12.08 5.77 11.67
CA ASN A 102 11.70 4.37 11.78
C ASN A 102 12.79 3.47 11.22
N THR A 103 13.17 2.45 12.01
CA THR A 103 13.99 1.34 11.53
C THR A 103 13.07 0.16 11.26
N TYR A 104 13.15 -0.40 10.05
CA TYR A 104 12.30 -1.51 9.63
C TYR A 104 13.03 -2.84 9.71
N TYR A 105 12.25 -3.88 9.96
CA TYR A 105 12.72 -5.26 9.99
C TYR A 105 11.73 -6.11 9.21
N CYS A 106 12.26 -6.99 8.36
CA CYS A 106 11.44 -7.96 7.64
C CYS A 106 12.16 -9.30 7.50
N LEU A 107 11.50 -10.35 7.97
CA LEU A 107 11.90 -11.73 7.77
C LEU A 107 10.97 -12.36 6.73
N VAL A 108 11.57 -13.03 5.75
CA VAL A 108 10.87 -13.72 4.67
C VAL A 108 11.07 -15.21 4.84
N LEU A 109 10.00 -15.90 5.24
CA LEU A 109 9.98 -17.36 5.28
C LEU A 109 9.61 -17.87 3.88
N HIS A 110 10.56 -18.41 3.13
CA HIS A 110 10.41 -18.82 1.73
C HIS A 110 10.71 -20.32 1.57
N PHE A 111 9.94 -21.01 0.75
CA PHE A 111 10.12 -22.43 0.49
C PHE A 111 11.15 -22.67 -0.63
N ASP A 112 12.29 -23.30 -0.32
CA ASP A 112 13.27 -23.72 -1.32
C ASP A 112 12.80 -25.02 -1.98
N ALA A 113 12.17 -24.90 -3.15
CA ALA A 113 11.63 -26.05 -3.88
C ALA A 113 12.69 -27.10 -4.28
N LYS A 114 13.98 -26.71 -4.41
CA LYS A 114 15.06 -27.65 -4.77
C LYS A 114 15.45 -28.52 -3.59
N LYS A 115 15.57 -27.91 -2.40
CA LYS A 115 15.97 -28.58 -1.16
C LYS A 115 14.79 -29.11 -0.35
N LYS A 116 13.56 -28.73 -0.71
CA LYS A 116 12.31 -29.04 0.00
C LYS A 116 12.33 -28.61 1.47
N GLU A 117 12.93 -27.45 1.73
CA GLU A 117 13.07 -26.89 3.07
C GLU A 117 12.60 -25.44 3.12
N TRP A 118 12.09 -25.01 4.27
CA TRP A 118 11.79 -23.61 4.54
C TRP A 118 13.07 -22.88 4.93
N LYS A 119 13.25 -21.68 4.39
CA LYS A 119 14.36 -20.80 4.75
C LYS A 119 13.88 -19.42 5.10
N THR A 120 14.58 -18.83 6.06
CA THR A 120 14.39 -17.44 6.41
C THR A 120 15.43 -16.58 5.71
N ILE A 121 14.97 -15.55 5.02
CA ILE A 121 15.80 -14.50 4.41
C ILE A 121 15.47 -13.20 5.16
N GLU A 122 16.48 -12.53 5.70
CA GLU A 122 16.30 -11.22 6.33
C GLU A 122 16.47 -10.12 5.28
N LEU A 123 15.52 -9.18 5.22
CA LEU A 123 15.69 -7.91 4.51
C LEU A 123 16.31 -6.89 5.47
N ILE A 124 17.56 -6.51 5.18
CA ILE A 124 18.34 -5.58 5.99
C ILE A 124 18.03 -4.16 5.54
N ASP A 125 17.40 -3.39 6.42
CA ASP A 125 17.12 -1.98 6.20
C ASP A 125 18.44 -1.19 6.10
N ASN A 126 18.64 -0.61 4.92
CA ASN A 126 19.77 0.25 4.57
C ASN A 126 19.29 1.62 4.07
N SER A 127 18.08 2.03 4.47
CA SER A 127 17.43 3.29 4.06
C SER A 127 18.33 4.52 4.23
N GLN A 128 19.13 4.57 5.30
CA GLN A 128 20.06 5.67 5.60
C GLN A 128 21.19 5.84 4.56
N LEU A 129 21.59 4.75 3.89
CA LEU A 129 22.64 4.78 2.85
C LEU A 129 22.06 4.84 1.43
N LEU A 130 20.74 4.71 1.28
CA LEU A 130 20.03 4.75 0.02
C LEU A 130 19.50 6.17 -0.25
N PRO A 131 19.31 6.55 -1.52
CA PRO A 131 18.51 7.74 -1.82
C PRO A 131 17.09 7.55 -1.27
N PRO A 132 16.33 8.60 -0.92
CA PRO A 132 14.99 8.47 -0.31
C PRO A 132 13.99 7.64 -1.14
N GLN A 133 14.14 7.63 -2.46
CA GLN A 133 13.30 6.87 -3.38
C GLN A 133 14.19 6.08 -4.36
N PRO A 134 14.77 4.95 -3.94
CA PRO A 134 15.70 4.20 -4.77
C PRO A 134 15.01 3.63 -6.03
N THR A 135 15.59 3.94 -7.19
CA THR A 135 15.08 3.51 -8.50
C THR A 135 15.82 2.30 -9.09
N ASP A 136 16.94 1.93 -8.48
CA ASP A 136 17.75 0.79 -8.88
C ASP A 136 17.18 -0.53 -8.35
N TYR A 137 17.75 -1.63 -8.85
CA TYR A 137 17.49 -2.94 -8.28
C TYR A 137 18.15 -3.03 -6.92
N LEU A 138 17.44 -3.62 -5.97
CA LEU A 138 17.93 -3.84 -4.62
C LEU A 138 17.89 -5.32 -4.31
N ASP A 139 18.72 -5.73 -3.36
CA ASP A 139 18.80 -7.09 -2.84
C ASP A 139 18.37 -7.13 -1.38
N GLU A 140 18.41 -8.32 -0.77
CA GLU A 140 18.08 -8.50 0.65
C GLU A 140 18.96 -7.68 1.61
N LYS A 141 20.14 -7.20 1.18
CA LYS A 141 21.08 -6.44 2.03
C LYS A 141 20.95 -4.92 1.90
N ASN A 142 20.32 -4.46 0.83
CA ASN A 142 20.11 -3.05 0.51
C ASN A 142 18.61 -2.75 0.44
N TRP A 143 17.86 -3.20 1.44
CA TRP A 143 16.42 -2.97 1.48
C TRP A 143 16.13 -1.55 1.98
N TYR A 144 15.12 -0.90 1.40
CA TYR A 144 14.77 0.49 1.70
C TYR A 144 13.93 0.68 2.96
N GLY A 145 13.50 -0.41 3.61
CA GLY A 145 12.64 -0.37 4.79
C GLY A 145 11.18 -0.04 4.47
N ALA A 146 10.26 -0.98 4.74
CA ALA A 146 8.82 -0.73 4.66
C ALA A 146 8.01 -1.81 5.36
N LEU A 147 6.78 -1.47 5.75
CA LEU A 147 5.77 -2.41 6.18
C LEU A 147 4.95 -2.88 4.98
N TYR A 148 5.18 -4.11 4.54
CA TYR A 148 4.35 -4.74 3.52
C TYR A 148 2.99 -5.15 4.09
N TYR A 149 1.92 -4.91 3.32
CA TYR A 149 0.54 -5.26 3.72
C TYR A 149 -0.24 -6.02 2.63
N LYS A 150 0.29 -6.14 1.42
CA LYS A 150 -0.36 -6.88 0.33
C LYS A 150 0.67 -7.52 -0.61
N ILE A 151 0.38 -8.73 -1.05
CA ILE A 151 1.14 -9.49 -2.06
C ILE A 151 0.20 -9.85 -3.21
N ILE A 152 0.64 -9.61 -4.43
CA ILE A 152 -0.12 -9.83 -5.67
C ILE A 152 0.80 -10.61 -6.64
N PRO A 153 0.59 -11.92 -6.80
CA PRO A 153 1.35 -12.71 -7.76
C PRO A 153 0.98 -12.32 -9.19
N ILE A 154 1.99 -12.07 -10.03
CA ILE A 154 1.83 -11.75 -11.44
C ILE A 154 2.75 -12.63 -12.29
N GLN A 155 2.31 -12.94 -13.51
CA GLN A 155 3.15 -13.63 -14.49
C GLN A 155 3.92 -12.60 -15.32
N LYS A 156 5.24 -12.71 -15.34
CA LYS A 156 6.11 -11.88 -16.17
C LYS A 156 7.06 -12.77 -16.96
N SER A 157 6.89 -12.79 -18.28
CA SER A 157 7.78 -13.55 -19.19
C SER A 157 7.94 -15.03 -18.78
N GLY A 158 6.83 -15.67 -18.38
CA GLY A 158 6.80 -17.08 -17.97
C GLY A 158 7.32 -17.36 -16.56
N LYS A 159 7.60 -16.34 -15.75
CA LYS A 159 7.98 -16.49 -14.33
C LYS A 159 7.01 -15.74 -13.44
N THR A 160 6.63 -16.35 -12.32
CA THR A 160 5.89 -15.66 -11.26
C THR A 160 6.80 -14.67 -10.55
N VAL A 161 6.37 -13.42 -10.47
CA VAL A 161 6.96 -12.38 -9.61
C VAL A 161 5.84 -11.77 -8.77
N TYR A 162 6.18 -11.09 -7.69
CA TYR A 162 5.20 -10.66 -6.70
C TYR A 162 5.18 -9.15 -6.60
N THR A 163 4.11 -8.52 -7.07
CA THR A 163 3.87 -7.11 -6.77
C THR A 163 3.46 -6.98 -5.31
N ILE A 164 4.11 -6.08 -4.58
CA ILE A 164 3.88 -5.86 -3.16
C ILE A 164 3.48 -4.41 -2.92
N LEU A 165 2.56 -4.21 -1.98
CA LEU A 165 2.17 -2.89 -1.49
C LEU A 165 2.79 -2.68 -0.11
N GLY A 166 3.46 -1.54 0.05
CA GLY A 166 4.19 -1.18 1.26
C GLY A 166 3.81 0.20 1.79
N TYR A 167 4.12 0.39 3.07
CA TYR A 167 3.99 1.66 3.79
C TYR A 167 5.28 1.96 4.53
N ASP A 168 5.73 3.20 4.44
CA ASP A 168 6.87 3.76 5.13
C ASP A 168 6.44 5.06 5.84
N ALA A 169 6.59 5.09 7.16
CA ALA A 169 6.53 6.30 7.97
C ALA A 169 7.82 7.12 7.79
N THR A 170 7.97 7.69 6.58
CA THR A 170 9.19 8.29 6.03
C THR A 170 9.81 9.37 6.92
N SER A 171 9.00 10.30 7.43
CA SER A 171 9.48 11.40 8.27
C SER A 171 8.43 11.88 9.26
N ASN A 172 8.79 12.87 10.08
CA ASN A 172 7.85 13.55 10.97
C ASN A 172 6.80 14.40 10.22
N MET A 173 6.96 14.64 8.92
CA MET A 173 6.04 15.45 8.09
C MET A 173 5.34 14.65 7.00
N THR A 174 5.95 13.57 6.51
CA THR A 174 5.47 12.79 5.36
C THR A 174 5.41 11.31 5.65
N HIS A 175 4.47 10.65 4.98
CA HIS A 175 4.40 9.20 4.85
C HIS A 175 4.50 8.81 3.38
N THR A 176 4.99 7.60 3.12
CA THR A 176 5.09 7.05 1.77
C THR A 176 4.33 5.73 1.66
N LYS A 177 3.39 5.66 0.73
CA LYS A 177 2.91 4.37 0.20
C LYS A 177 3.76 4.01 -1.01
N LEU A 178 4.02 2.73 -1.23
CA LEU A 178 4.83 2.30 -2.37
C LEU A 178 4.34 0.98 -2.96
N ILE A 179 4.65 0.80 -4.24
CA ILE A 179 4.41 -0.41 -5.00
C ILE A 179 5.73 -0.90 -5.55
N ASP A 180 6.09 -2.13 -5.26
CA ASP A 180 7.32 -2.75 -5.72
C ASP A 180 7.06 -4.16 -6.26
N VAL A 181 8.08 -4.79 -6.81
CA VAL A 181 8.07 -6.19 -7.22
C VAL A 181 9.21 -6.92 -6.54
N ILE A 182 8.89 -8.01 -5.85
CA ILE A 182 9.84 -9.00 -5.35
C ILE A 182 9.91 -10.19 -6.31
N SER A 183 11.12 -10.66 -6.54
CA SER A 183 11.41 -11.89 -7.27
C SER A 183 12.45 -12.71 -6.53
N PHE A 184 12.31 -14.04 -6.59
CA PHE A 184 13.21 -14.98 -5.93
C PHE A 184 14.13 -15.62 -6.95
N ASN A 185 15.42 -15.68 -6.65
CA ASN A 185 16.40 -16.47 -7.39
C ASN A 185 17.06 -17.46 -6.42
N GLY A 186 16.42 -18.61 -6.23
CA GLY A 186 16.79 -19.53 -5.14
C GLY A 186 16.50 -18.87 -3.80
N ASN A 187 17.55 -18.60 -3.02
CA ASN A 187 17.45 -18.01 -1.69
C ASN A 187 17.84 -16.52 -1.64
N HIS A 188 17.92 -15.88 -2.80
CA HIS A 188 18.16 -14.45 -2.92
C HIS A 188 16.90 -13.73 -3.33
N ILE A 189 16.69 -12.55 -2.74
CA ILE A 189 15.55 -11.69 -3.04
C ILE A 189 16.06 -10.54 -3.90
N LYS A 190 15.35 -10.28 -4.98
CA LYS A 190 15.56 -9.09 -5.80
C LYS A 190 14.31 -8.22 -5.78
N LEU A 191 14.48 -6.98 -5.36
CA LEU A 191 13.46 -5.95 -5.36
C LEU A 191 13.61 -5.03 -6.58
N GLY A 192 12.48 -4.61 -7.13
CA GLY A 192 12.38 -3.79 -8.32
C GLY A 192 12.23 -4.62 -9.60
N SER A 193 11.28 -4.22 -10.44
CA SER A 193 11.05 -4.83 -11.76
C SER A 193 10.46 -3.79 -12.69
N PRO A 194 10.99 -3.58 -13.91
CA PRO A 194 10.52 -2.55 -14.83
C PRO A 194 9.17 -2.94 -15.44
N VAL A 195 8.10 -2.83 -14.64
CA VAL A 195 6.73 -3.24 -14.99
C VAL A 195 5.72 -2.11 -14.83
N PHE A 196 6.05 -1.00 -14.17
CA PHE A 196 5.09 0.08 -13.93
C PHE A 196 5.18 1.11 -15.06
N LYS A 197 4.27 1.04 -16.03
CA LYS A 197 4.16 1.97 -17.15
C LYS A 197 3.35 3.19 -16.70
N ILE A 198 4.05 4.23 -16.29
CA ILE A 198 3.49 5.51 -15.87
C ILE A 198 3.74 6.51 -17.00
N LYS A 199 2.70 6.82 -17.77
CA LYS A 199 2.80 7.68 -18.97
C LYS A 199 3.91 7.16 -19.90
N ASP A 200 4.91 7.96 -20.20
CA ASP A 200 6.00 7.59 -21.10
C ASP A 200 7.11 6.78 -20.41
N GLU A 201 7.12 6.70 -19.08
CA GLU A 201 8.18 6.06 -18.30
C GLU A 201 7.81 4.64 -17.88
N THR A 202 8.81 3.77 -17.75
CA THR A 202 8.65 2.43 -17.14
C THR A 202 9.49 2.36 -15.89
N LEU A 203 8.83 2.39 -14.74
CA LEU A 203 9.45 2.41 -13.43
C LEU A 203 9.62 1.00 -12.87
N LYS A 204 10.61 0.85 -12.00
CA LYS A 204 10.83 -0.40 -11.25
C LYS A 204 9.98 -0.49 -9.97
N ARG A 205 9.61 0.67 -9.46
CA ARG A 205 8.89 0.91 -8.20
C ARG A 205 8.14 2.23 -8.32
N VAL A 206 7.03 2.35 -7.61
CA VAL A 206 6.19 3.54 -7.59
C VAL A 206 6.09 4.02 -6.14
N TYR A 207 6.26 5.32 -5.92
CA TYR A 207 6.19 5.95 -4.60
C TYR A 207 5.10 7.02 -4.57
N PHE A 208 4.42 7.11 -3.44
CA PHE A 208 3.36 8.06 -3.14
C PHE A 208 3.64 8.71 -1.80
N GLU A 209 4.50 9.72 -1.83
CA GLU A 209 4.80 10.55 -0.66
C GLU A 209 3.72 11.63 -0.49
N HIS A 210 3.15 11.70 0.71
CA HIS A 210 2.02 12.56 1.07
C HIS A 210 2.15 13.06 2.51
N SER A 211 1.33 14.05 2.85
CA SER A 211 1.27 14.63 4.19
C SER A 211 0.97 13.58 5.25
N LYS A 212 1.75 13.55 6.35
CA LYS A 212 1.48 12.73 7.55
C LYS A 212 0.09 13.01 8.15
N LYS A 213 -0.51 14.17 7.85
CA LYS A 213 -1.84 14.60 8.34
C LYS A 213 -3.00 13.88 7.66
N CYS A 214 -2.77 13.20 6.54
CA CYS A 214 -3.81 12.51 5.79
C CYS A 214 -3.49 11.02 5.62
N VAL A 215 -4.50 10.25 5.20
CA VAL A 215 -4.35 8.83 4.90
C VAL A 215 -4.61 8.64 3.42
N MET A 216 -3.60 8.13 2.70
CA MET A 216 -3.75 7.70 1.32
C MET A 216 -4.15 6.23 1.22
N SER A 217 -5.22 5.95 0.46
CA SER A 217 -5.61 4.60 0.06
C SER A 217 -4.70 4.06 -1.06
N LEU A 218 -4.25 2.83 -0.89
CA LEU A 218 -3.56 2.04 -1.91
C LEU A 218 -3.93 0.57 -1.67
N ASN A 219 -4.71 -0.02 -2.56
CA ASN A 219 -5.23 -1.37 -2.38
C ASN A 219 -5.37 -2.13 -3.69
N TYR A 220 -5.39 -3.46 -3.61
CA TYR A 220 -5.65 -4.33 -4.76
C TYR A 220 -7.08 -4.85 -4.74
N ASP A 221 -7.85 -4.45 -5.75
CA ASP A 221 -9.18 -4.97 -6.05
C ASP A 221 -9.00 -6.30 -6.80
N VAL A 222 -9.26 -7.40 -6.09
CA VAL A 222 -9.11 -8.77 -6.63
C VAL A 222 -10.09 -9.04 -7.76
N GLU A 223 -11.30 -8.47 -7.71
CA GLU A 223 -12.35 -8.75 -8.68
C GLU A 223 -12.09 -8.03 -10.00
N ARG A 224 -11.65 -6.77 -9.93
CA ARG A 224 -11.29 -5.97 -11.11
C ARG A 224 -9.86 -6.22 -11.57
N GLN A 225 -9.04 -6.89 -10.74
CA GLN A 225 -7.62 -7.12 -10.95
C GLN A 225 -6.83 -5.83 -11.14
N LYS A 226 -7.14 -4.82 -10.31
CA LYS A 226 -6.52 -3.49 -10.37
C LYS A 226 -5.94 -3.10 -9.03
N ILE A 227 -4.80 -2.40 -9.04
CA ILE A 227 -4.33 -1.67 -7.87
C ILE A 227 -4.96 -0.28 -7.94
N ILE A 228 -5.87 0.03 -7.03
CA ILE A 228 -6.60 1.30 -6.95
C ILE A 228 -5.99 2.14 -5.84
N PHE A 229 -5.81 3.42 -6.09
CA PHE A 229 -5.20 4.33 -5.11
C PHE A 229 -5.74 5.75 -5.28
N ASP A 230 -5.64 6.52 -4.20
CA ASP A 230 -6.04 7.93 -4.22
C ASP A 230 -5.11 8.75 -5.11
N HIS A 231 -5.67 9.68 -5.86
CA HIS A 231 -4.89 10.69 -6.56
C HIS A 231 -4.40 11.74 -5.56
N LEU A 232 -3.09 12.01 -5.58
CA LEU A 232 -2.46 12.97 -4.68
C LEU A 232 -2.24 14.30 -5.40
N SER A 233 -2.80 15.36 -4.82
CA SER A 233 -2.69 16.75 -5.29
C SER A 233 -2.18 17.65 -4.15
N PRO A 234 -1.41 18.71 -4.44
CA PRO A 234 -1.02 19.67 -3.41
C PRO A 234 -2.24 20.46 -2.93
N GLU A 235 -2.29 20.80 -1.64
CA GLU A 235 -3.38 21.59 -1.04
C GLU A 235 -3.62 22.94 -1.74
N SER A 236 -2.57 23.51 -2.34
CA SER A 236 -2.69 24.67 -3.22
C SER A 236 -1.67 24.60 -4.37
N PRO A 237 -1.91 25.25 -5.52
CA PRO A 237 -0.98 25.23 -6.64
C PRO A 237 0.43 25.74 -6.32
N SER A 238 0.55 26.67 -5.35
CA SER A 238 1.85 27.18 -4.89
C SER A 238 2.68 26.16 -4.10
N MET A 239 2.08 25.07 -3.63
CA MET A 239 2.74 24.01 -2.86
C MET A 239 3.13 22.81 -3.74
N GLU A 240 3.08 22.94 -5.07
CA GLU A 240 3.56 21.90 -5.97
C GLU A 240 5.04 21.60 -5.70
N GLY A 241 5.36 20.31 -5.56
CA GLY A 241 6.71 19.82 -5.24
C GLY A 241 6.98 19.59 -3.75
N PHE A 242 6.24 20.23 -2.85
CA PHE A 242 6.37 20.08 -1.39
C PHE A 242 5.45 18.95 -0.89
N ARG A 243 5.99 17.72 -0.77
CA ARG A 243 5.23 16.49 -0.52
C ARG A 243 4.46 16.47 0.79
N GLU A 244 4.89 17.25 1.77
CA GLU A 244 4.21 17.47 3.05
C GLU A 244 2.83 18.14 2.92
N PHE A 245 2.52 18.75 1.77
CA PHE A 245 1.21 19.35 1.45
C PHE A 245 0.42 18.55 0.41
N TYR A 246 0.86 17.35 0.05
CA TYR A 246 0.10 16.50 -0.87
C TYR A 246 -0.93 15.69 -0.09
N VAL A 247 -2.17 15.74 -0.55
CA VAL A 247 -3.33 15.08 0.07
C VAL A 247 -4.19 14.39 -1.01
N PRO A 248 -4.97 13.35 -0.66
CA PRO A 248 -6.00 12.80 -1.52
C PRO A 248 -7.02 13.84 -1.95
N ASP A 249 -7.30 13.96 -3.24
CA ASP A 249 -8.30 14.90 -3.78
C ASP A 249 -9.68 14.26 -4.04
N MET A 250 -9.92 13.09 -3.46
CA MET A 250 -11.12 12.27 -3.61
C MET A 250 -11.34 11.70 -5.02
N SER A 251 -10.39 11.88 -5.94
CA SER A 251 -10.32 11.10 -7.17
C SER A 251 -9.40 9.88 -7.01
N TYR A 252 -9.56 8.91 -7.89
CA TYR A 252 -8.84 7.65 -7.83
C TYR A 252 -8.15 7.39 -9.17
N ASP A 253 -6.95 6.83 -9.08
CA ASP A 253 -6.24 6.27 -10.21
C ASP A 253 -6.14 4.74 -10.02
N ALA A 254 -5.79 4.02 -11.08
CA ALA A 254 -5.54 2.60 -11.01
C ALA A 254 -4.33 2.15 -11.82
N LEU A 255 -3.74 1.03 -11.43
CA LEU A 255 -2.85 0.25 -12.27
C LEU A 255 -3.56 -1.04 -12.67
N THR A 256 -3.65 -1.27 -13.99
CA THR A 256 -4.15 -2.52 -14.57
C THR A 256 -2.99 -3.33 -15.14
N PHE A 257 -2.92 -4.62 -14.82
CA PHE A 257 -1.86 -5.48 -15.35
C PHE A 257 -2.22 -5.98 -16.76
N LYS A 258 -1.48 -5.52 -17.78
CA LYS A 258 -1.64 -5.90 -19.18
C LYS A 258 -0.27 -5.98 -19.87
N ASP A 259 -0.08 -6.97 -20.75
CA ASP A 259 1.15 -7.13 -21.54
C ASP A 259 2.43 -7.16 -20.67
N ASN A 260 2.38 -7.90 -19.55
CA ASN A 260 3.44 -8.01 -18.53
C ASN A 260 3.79 -6.69 -17.81
N LYS A 261 2.91 -5.69 -17.83
CA LYS A 261 3.11 -4.37 -17.21
C LYS A 261 1.86 -3.90 -16.46
N TRP A 262 2.08 -3.22 -15.34
CA TRP A 262 1.08 -2.39 -14.68
C TRP A 262 0.97 -1.06 -15.42
N ILE A 263 -0.17 -0.78 -16.05
CA ILE A 263 -0.42 0.43 -16.84
C ILE A 263 -1.30 1.37 -16.03
N LEU A 264 -0.90 2.64 -15.93
CA LEU A 264 -1.68 3.68 -15.25
C LEU A 264 -2.95 4.02 -16.04
N GLU A 265 -4.08 3.97 -15.34
CA GLU A 265 -5.38 4.49 -15.73
C GLU A 265 -5.74 5.62 -14.77
N GLU A 266 -5.80 6.86 -15.26
CA GLU A 266 -6.15 8.03 -14.46
C GLU A 266 -7.70 8.18 -14.38
N ASP A 267 -8.19 8.80 -13.30
CA ASP A 267 -9.60 9.19 -13.11
C ASP A 267 -10.61 8.01 -13.15
N VAL A 268 -10.30 6.91 -12.45
CA VAL A 268 -11.18 5.73 -12.37
C VAL A 268 -12.31 5.92 -11.37
N VAL A 269 -13.51 5.43 -11.70
CA VAL A 269 -14.65 5.50 -10.77
C VAL A 269 -14.62 4.31 -9.80
N ALA A 270 -14.24 4.56 -8.55
CA ALA A 270 -14.21 3.56 -7.48
C ALA A 270 -15.61 3.35 -6.87
N ILE A 271 -16.51 2.68 -7.57
CA ILE A 271 -17.87 2.38 -7.04
C ILE A 271 -17.84 1.08 -6.21
N SER A 272 -18.29 1.14 -4.95
CA SER A 272 -18.59 -0.04 -4.14
C SER A 272 -19.84 -0.77 -4.66
N LYS A 273 -19.79 -2.10 -4.72
CA LYS A 273 -20.87 -2.94 -5.29
C LYS A 273 -22.23 -2.77 -4.61
N THR A 274 -22.28 -2.39 -3.33
CA THR A 274 -23.56 -2.16 -2.62
C THR A 274 -24.39 -1.02 -3.24
N ASN A 275 -23.76 -0.11 -3.97
CA ASN A 275 -24.43 0.98 -4.70
C ASN A 275 -24.54 0.71 -6.21
N ALA A 276 -24.05 -0.43 -6.72
CA ALA A 276 -24.05 -0.72 -8.14
C ALA A 276 -25.45 -1.07 -8.70
N THR A 277 -26.41 -1.41 -7.83
CA THR A 277 -27.76 -1.86 -8.18
C THR A 277 -28.84 -0.78 -8.09
N LYS A 278 -28.53 0.44 -7.67
CA LYS A 278 -29.49 1.55 -7.72
C LYS A 278 -29.18 2.44 -8.93
N PRO A 279 -30.10 2.62 -9.90
CA PRO A 279 -29.91 3.64 -10.92
C PRO A 279 -29.76 5.00 -10.25
N LEU A 280 -28.86 5.84 -10.79
CA LEU A 280 -28.82 7.24 -10.40
C LEU A 280 -30.08 7.88 -10.97
N VAL A 281 -30.97 8.30 -10.08
CA VAL A 281 -32.18 9.04 -10.39
C VAL A 281 -31.90 10.51 -10.07
N TYR A 282 -32.06 11.39 -11.05
CA TYR A 282 -32.13 12.83 -10.77
C TYR A 282 -33.52 13.36 -11.13
N TYR A 283 -33.87 14.44 -10.43
CA TYR A 283 -35.12 15.17 -10.62
C TYR A 283 -34.84 16.38 -11.51
N LYS A 284 -35.47 16.45 -12.68
CA LYS A 284 -35.39 17.63 -13.55
C LYS A 284 -36.76 18.29 -13.66
N GLN A 285 -36.79 19.62 -13.60
CA GLN A 285 -38.02 20.38 -13.83
C GLN A 285 -38.20 20.61 -15.34
N ASN A 286 -39.33 20.15 -15.89
CA ASN A 286 -39.68 20.40 -17.29
C ASN A 286 -40.14 21.86 -17.49
N GLU A 287 -40.27 22.29 -18.74
CA GLU A 287 -40.67 23.66 -19.12
C GLU A 287 -42.01 24.12 -18.51
N ASN A 288 -42.86 23.16 -18.09
CA ASN A 288 -44.16 23.42 -17.45
C ASN A 288 -44.10 23.44 -15.91
N GLY A 289 -42.92 23.33 -15.31
CA GLY A 289 -42.72 23.41 -13.86
C GLY A 289 -42.87 22.08 -13.10
N GLU A 290 -43.14 20.96 -13.79
CA GLU A 290 -43.28 19.64 -13.17
C GLU A 290 -41.94 18.94 -13.01
N ILE A 291 -41.74 18.26 -11.87
CA ILE A 291 -40.54 17.48 -11.57
C ILE A 291 -40.68 16.09 -12.20
N VAL A 292 -39.79 15.76 -13.13
CA VAL A 292 -39.75 14.45 -13.80
C VAL A 292 -38.55 13.64 -13.33
N GLU A 293 -38.80 12.36 -13.06
CA GLU A 293 -37.82 11.34 -12.69
C GLU A 293 -37.20 10.74 -13.95
N GLU A 294 -35.87 10.78 -14.08
CA GLU A 294 -35.16 10.17 -15.21
C GLU A 294 -34.09 9.18 -14.74
N GLU A 295 -34.17 7.93 -15.21
CA GLU A 295 -33.20 6.87 -14.91
C GLU A 295 -31.99 6.93 -15.87
N VAL A 296 -30.80 7.21 -15.34
CA VAL A 296 -29.58 7.23 -16.15
C VAL A 296 -28.92 5.86 -16.19
N SER A 297 -29.03 5.18 -17.34
CA SER A 297 -28.43 3.85 -17.56
C SER A 297 -26.91 3.85 -17.81
N LYS A 298 -26.26 5.02 -17.94
CA LYS A 298 -24.81 5.14 -18.14
C LYS A 298 -24.11 5.82 -16.96
N LYS A 299 -23.34 5.01 -16.22
CA LYS A 299 -22.44 5.41 -15.12
C LYS A 299 -21.16 6.10 -15.64
N SER A 300 -21.29 7.07 -16.54
CA SER A 300 -20.18 7.95 -16.92
C SER A 300 -20.28 9.21 -16.08
N TRP A 301 -19.19 9.60 -15.41
CA TRP A 301 -19.10 10.89 -14.74
C TRP A 301 -19.38 12.01 -15.76
N ILE A 302 -20.28 12.93 -15.40
CA ILE A 302 -20.63 14.10 -16.19
C ILE A 302 -20.06 15.31 -15.46
N ASP A 303 -19.23 16.08 -16.15
CA ASP A 303 -18.66 17.34 -15.63
C ASP A 303 -19.80 18.31 -15.25
N PRO A 304 -19.89 18.77 -13.99
CA PRO A 304 -20.89 19.74 -13.55
C PRO A 304 -20.83 21.07 -14.31
N SER A 305 -19.71 21.36 -14.96
CA SER A 305 -19.49 22.57 -15.78
C SER A 305 -19.96 22.40 -17.23
N ASN A 306 -20.44 21.20 -17.61
CA ASN A 306 -20.94 20.94 -18.95
C ASN A 306 -22.30 21.61 -19.13
N PRO A 307 -22.50 22.49 -20.14
CA PRO A 307 -23.79 23.15 -20.38
C PRO A 307 -24.95 22.18 -20.70
N ASN A 308 -24.64 20.93 -21.05
CA ASN A 308 -25.62 19.86 -21.25
C ASN A 308 -25.72 18.89 -20.06
N ALA A 309 -25.14 19.22 -18.91
CA ALA A 309 -25.32 18.43 -17.69
C ALA A 309 -26.78 18.57 -17.20
N PRO A 310 -27.38 17.49 -16.65
CA PRO A 310 -28.77 17.51 -16.21
C PRO A 310 -29.06 18.39 -14.98
N ALA A 311 -28.02 18.95 -14.34
CA ALA A 311 -28.16 19.87 -13.23
C ALA A 311 -28.22 21.33 -13.72
N THR A 312 -29.17 22.09 -13.15
CA THR A 312 -29.42 23.53 -13.38
C THR A 312 -28.15 24.40 -13.39
N PRO A 313 -28.12 25.51 -14.15
CA PRO A 313 -26.93 26.35 -14.37
C PRO A 313 -26.66 27.29 -13.17
N ASN A 314 -26.70 26.77 -11.95
CA ASN A 314 -26.32 27.54 -10.78
C ASN A 314 -24.85 27.27 -10.48
N THR A 315 -24.01 28.18 -10.96
CA THR A 315 -22.61 28.30 -10.55
C THR A 315 -22.56 28.50 -9.04
N HIS A 316 -22.09 27.52 -8.27
CA HIS A 316 -21.85 27.71 -6.85
C HIS A 316 -20.66 28.66 -6.67
N VAL A 317 -20.93 29.89 -6.27
CA VAL A 317 -19.92 30.81 -5.73
C VAL A 317 -19.89 30.59 -4.22
N ALA A 318 -18.70 30.36 -3.65
CA ALA A 318 -18.55 30.31 -2.21
C ALA A 318 -18.95 31.68 -1.63
N ALA A 319 -19.95 31.71 -0.75
CA ALA A 319 -20.33 32.94 -0.07
C ALA A 319 -19.19 33.37 0.85
N MET A 320 -18.52 34.46 0.50
CA MET A 320 -17.61 35.14 1.41
C MET A 320 -18.45 36.01 2.37
N PRO A 321 -18.02 36.24 3.62
CA PRO A 321 -18.78 37.01 4.62
C PRO A 321 -19.13 38.45 4.19
N GLU A 322 -18.53 38.94 3.10
CA GLU A 322 -18.70 40.31 2.59
C GLU A 322 -19.91 40.46 1.63
N ASP A 323 -20.52 39.38 1.16
CA ASP A 323 -21.58 39.42 0.13
C ASP A 323 -23.01 39.68 0.68
N GLU A 324 -23.21 39.73 2.00
CA GLU A 324 -24.55 39.93 2.60
C GLU A 324 -25.06 41.38 2.60
N LYS A 325 -24.39 42.33 1.93
CA LYS A 325 -24.88 43.72 1.85
C LYS A 325 -24.94 44.23 0.42
N LYS A 326 -26.02 43.86 -0.29
CA LYS A 326 -26.91 44.75 -1.08
C LYS A 326 -27.89 43.93 -1.91
N GLU A 327 -29.05 43.60 -1.35
CA GLU A 327 -30.23 43.33 -2.16
C GLU A 327 -30.96 44.64 -2.47
N SER A 328 -31.16 44.93 -3.76
CA SER A 328 -32.33 45.68 -4.23
C SER A 328 -32.61 45.35 -5.71
N PRO A 329 -33.88 45.29 -6.14
CA PRO A 329 -34.25 44.60 -7.37
C PRO A 329 -34.20 45.54 -8.58
N GLN A 330 -33.46 45.18 -9.63
CA GLN A 330 -33.57 45.83 -10.93
C GLN A 330 -33.80 44.84 -12.08
N ARG A 331 -34.83 45.18 -12.84
CA ARG A 331 -35.41 44.53 -14.03
C ARG A 331 -34.38 44.00 -15.04
N VAL A 332 -34.63 42.78 -15.49
CA VAL A 332 -34.02 42.14 -16.65
C VAL A 332 -34.27 42.98 -17.91
N LYS A 333 -33.19 43.41 -18.58
CA LYS A 333 -33.20 43.74 -20.01
C LYS A 333 -32.48 42.61 -20.76
N GLN A 334 -33.20 41.98 -21.69
CA GLN A 334 -32.61 41.10 -22.69
C GLN A 334 -31.82 41.93 -23.70
N GLU A 335 -30.51 41.74 -23.77
CA GLU A 335 -29.70 42.11 -24.93
C GLU A 335 -29.15 40.84 -25.59
N THR A 336 -29.57 40.66 -26.84
CA THR A 336 -29.13 39.64 -27.77
C THR A 336 -27.71 39.91 -28.26
N THR A 337 -26.76 38.98 -28.05
CA THR A 337 -25.55 38.88 -28.89
C THR A 337 -25.19 37.42 -29.19
N LYS A 338 -24.70 37.23 -30.44
CA LYS A 338 -24.44 35.99 -31.21
C LYS A 338 -23.27 35.14 -30.65
N PRO A 339 -23.10 33.88 -31.11
CA PRO A 339 -22.38 32.86 -30.35
C PRO A 339 -20.86 33.04 -30.43
N ALA A 340 -20.20 33.09 -29.28
CA ALA A 340 -18.75 32.96 -29.17
C ALA A 340 -18.38 31.48 -28.97
N ALA A 341 -17.35 31.06 -29.70
CA ALA A 341 -16.88 29.68 -29.84
C ALA A 341 -16.77 28.91 -28.51
N THR A 342 -17.23 27.65 -28.53
CA THR A 342 -17.02 26.66 -27.49
C THR A 342 -15.52 26.43 -27.24
N HIS A 343 -14.95 27.14 -26.28
CA HIS A 343 -13.68 26.78 -25.69
C HIS A 343 -13.91 25.65 -24.69
N ARG A 344 -13.74 24.43 -25.18
CA ARG A 344 -13.67 23.22 -24.36
C ARG A 344 -12.44 23.31 -23.45
N GLN A 345 -12.60 23.76 -22.20
CA GLN A 345 -11.55 23.67 -21.19
C GLN A 345 -11.41 22.19 -20.79
N LYS A 346 -10.59 21.45 -21.54
CA LYS A 346 -9.99 20.21 -21.02
C LYS A 346 -9.11 20.59 -19.84
N ARG A 347 -9.17 19.79 -18.76
CA ARG A 347 -8.23 19.77 -17.62
C ARG A 347 -6.84 20.18 -18.11
N ASN A 348 -6.26 21.20 -17.48
CA ASN A 348 -4.89 21.61 -17.80
C ASN A 348 -4.03 20.38 -17.54
N LYS A 349 -3.53 19.72 -18.60
CA LYS A 349 -2.73 18.47 -18.56
C LYS A 349 -1.43 18.57 -17.73
N LYS A 350 -1.25 19.68 -17.00
CA LYS A 350 -0.08 20.03 -16.20
C LYS A 350 -0.20 19.66 -14.72
N GLN A 351 -1.40 19.54 -14.14
CA GLN A 351 -1.51 19.05 -12.75
C GLN A 351 -1.41 17.53 -12.73
N LYS A 352 -0.26 17.04 -12.29
CA LYS A 352 0.14 15.64 -12.27
C LYS A 352 -0.18 15.05 -10.90
N SER A 353 -0.71 13.82 -10.89
CA SER A 353 -0.64 12.95 -9.70
C SER A 353 0.80 12.89 -9.22
N ALA A 354 1.03 12.97 -7.90
CA ALA A 354 2.33 12.99 -7.25
C ALA A 354 3.14 11.68 -7.35
N ILE A 355 2.93 10.89 -8.41
CA ILE A 355 3.69 9.68 -8.67
C ILE A 355 5.14 10.07 -8.97
N SER A 356 6.06 9.77 -8.06
CA SER A 356 7.48 10.00 -8.30
C SER A 356 8.12 8.82 -9.04
N GLY A 357 8.54 9.12 -10.26
CA GLY A 357 9.63 8.50 -11.00
C GLY A 357 10.49 9.64 -11.51
N THR A 358 11.80 9.49 -11.56
CA THR A 358 12.77 10.57 -11.80
C THR A 358 12.45 11.42 -13.05
N VAL A 359 11.92 12.63 -12.85
CA VAL A 359 11.85 13.65 -13.89
C VAL A 359 13.27 14.14 -14.18
N LYS A 360 13.98 13.46 -15.07
CA LYS A 360 15.15 14.08 -15.72
C LYS A 360 14.62 15.05 -16.78
N PRO A 361 14.95 16.35 -16.72
CA PRO A 361 14.54 17.28 -17.76
C PRO A 361 15.22 16.87 -19.07
N SER A 362 14.43 16.58 -20.11
CA SER A 362 14.98 16.38 -21.45
C SER A 362 15.61 17.70 -21.91
N LYS A 363 16.94 17.77 -21.94
CA LYS A 363 17.63 18.76 -22.75
C LYS A 363 17.30 18.44 -24.20
N LYS A 364 16.35 19.17 -24.78
CA LYS A 364 16.23 19.26 -26.23
C LYS A 364 17.54 19.83 -26.77
N ARG A 365 18.20 19.08 -27.64
CA ARG A 365 19.16 19.60 -28.61
C ARG A 365 18.40 19.93 -29.88
#